data_AF-A0A7K3H710-F1
#
_entry.id   AF-A0A7K3H710-F1
#
_cell.length_a   1.000
_cell.length_b   1.000
_cell.length_c   1.000
_cell.angle_alpha   90.00
_cell.angle_beta   90.00
_cell.angle_gamma   90.00
#
_symmetry.space_group_name_H-M   'P 1'
#
loop_
_entity.id
_entity.type
_entity.pdbx_description
1 polymer ?
#
loop_
_entity_poly.entity_id
_entity_poly.type
_entity_poly.pdbx_seq_one_letter_code
_entity_poly.pdbx_strand_id
1 'polypeptide(L)' 'MITAGDAAGLWVLAGEKEPRLPLLSLGEARAVVQLLELLGSCGGEESEVAYELAGALARRLPAPAES' A
#
# COMPACT_ATOMS: atom_id res chain seq x y z
N MET A 1 29.36 -0.06 16.56
CA MET A 1 29.03 1.33 16.15
C MET A 1 29.11 1.35 14.63
N ILE A 2 27.97 1.19 13.94
CA ILE A 2 27.92 1.19 12.46
C ILE A 2 27.59 2.62 12.04
N THR A 3 28.44 3.21 11.20
CA THR A 3 28.31 4.58 10.72
C THR A 3 27.31 4.68 9.57
N ALA A 4 26.62 5.81 9.47
CA ALA A 4 25.49 6.06 8.56
C ALA A 4 25.76 5.92 7.04
N GLY A 5 26.95 5.49 6.63
CA GLY A 5 27.31 5.21 5.23
C GLY A 5 26.97 3.81 4.73
N ASP A 6 26.62 2.87 5.63
CA ASP A 6 26.39 1.45 5.29
C ASP A 6 24.91 1.13 4.95
N ALA A 7 23.98 2.04 5.26
CA ALA A 7 22.56 1.82 5.04
C ALA A 7 22.19 1.77 3.53
N ALA A 8 22.93 2.49 2.68
CA ALA A 8 22.67 2.51 1.24
C ALA A 8 23.12 1.21 0.54
N GLY A 9 24.17 0.55 1.03
CA GLY A 9 24.67 -0.72 0.48
C GLY A 9 23.74 -1.91 0.77
N LEU A 10 22.99 -1.85 1.87
CA LEU A 10 22.04 -2.90 2.25
C LEU A 10 20.82 -2.99 1.31
N TRP A 11 20.40 -1.88 0.69
CA TRP A 11 19.29 -1.89 -0.28
C TRP A 11 19.67 -2.47 -1.64
N VAL A 12 20.97 -2.51 -1.98
CA VAL A 12 21.47 -3.09 -3.24
C VAL A 12 21.43 -4.62 -3.22
N LEU A 13 21.53 -5.23 -2.02
CA LEU A 13 21.44 -6.69 -1.84
C LEU A 13 19.99 -7.20 -1.73
N ALA A 14 19.01 -6.32 -1.50
CA ALA A 14 17.58 -6.67 -1.57
C ALA A 14 17.05 -6.82 -3.01
N GLY A 15 17.97 -6.91 -3.99
CA GLY A 15 17.72 -7.24 -5.39
C GLY A 15 17.67 -8.74 -5.68
N GLU A 16 17.58 -9.60 -4.67
CA GLU A 16 17.33 -11.03 -4.88
C GLU A 16 15.89 -11.25 -5.36
N LYS A 17 15.79 -11.28 -6.69
CA LYS A 17 15.06 -12.17 -7.62
C LYS A 17 14.10 -13.27 -7.08
N GLU A 18 13.45 -13.09 -5.94
CA GLU A 18 12.28 -13.90 -5.58
C GLU A 18 11.02 -13.22 -6.14
N PRO A 19 10.02 -14.00 -6.60
CA PRO A 19 8.75 -13.40 -6.99
C PRO A 19 8.22 -12.65 -5.76
N ARG A 20 8.17 -11.32 -5.85
CA ARG A 20 7.59 -10.49 -4.79
C ARG A 20 6.16 -10.95 -4.59
N LEU A 21 5.95 -11.78 -3.58
CA LEU A 21 4.62 -12.15 -3.17
C LEU A 21 3.92 -10.85 -2.77
N PRO A 22 2.72 -10.59 -3.29
CA PRO A 22 2.00 -9.41 -2.88
C PRO A 22 1.76 -9.50 -1.38
N LEU A 23 2.13 -8.44 -0.64
CA LEU A 23 1.97 -8.37 0.81
C LEU A 23 0.51 -8.54 1.25
N LEU A 24 -0.42 -8.28 0.34
CA LEU A 24 -1.86 -8.43 0.52
C LEU A 24 -2.43 -9.21 -0.67
N SER A 25 -3.36 -10.11 -0.39
CA SER A 25 -4.27 -10.66 -1.40
C SER A 25 -5.13 -9.55 -2.01
N LEU A 26 -5.73 -9.84 -3.17
CA LEU A 26 -6.66 -8.91 -3.82
C LEU A 26 -7.86 -8.58 -2.91
N GLY A 27 -8.36 -9.56 -2.15
CA GLY A 27 -9.46 -9.35 -1.21
C GLY A 27 -9.07 -8.42 -0.06
N GLU A 28 -7.89 -8.62 0.53
CA GLU A 28 -7.37 -7.75 1.58
C GLU A 28 -7.13 -6.33 1.07
N ALA A 29 -6.57 -6.17 -0.13
CA ALA A 29 -6.37 -4.85 -0.70
C ALA A 29 -7.70 -4.10 -0.94
N ARG A 30 -8.76 -4.80 -1.35
CA ARG A 30 -10.12 -4.23 -1.46
C ARG A 30 -10.71 -3.88 -0.10
N ALA A 31 -10.46 -4.68 0.93
CA ALA A 31 -10.90 -4.37 2.29
C ALA A 31 -10.20 -3.11 2.84
N VAL A 32 -8.92 -2.93 2.54
CA VAL A 32 -8.17 -1.72 2.91
C VAL A 32 -8.75 -0.47 2.23
N VAL A 33 -9.12 -0.54 0.95
CA VAL A 33 -9.79 0.58 0.27
C VAL A 33 -11.08 0.97 0.99
N GLN A 34 -11.94 0.00 1.30
CA GLN A 34 -13.20 0.25 2.02
C GLN A 34 -12.97 0.84 3.42
N LEU A 35 -11.94 0.36 4.14
CA LEU A 35 -11.58 0.90 5.44
C LEU A 35 -11.14 2.37 5.33
N LEU A 36 -10.32 2.70 4.32
CA LEU A 36 -9.86 4.08 4.10
C LEU A 36 -11.01 5.00 3.70
N GLU A 37 -11.96 4.53 2.88
CA GLU A 37 -13.17 5.29 2.54
C GLU A 37 -14.04 5.54 3.78
N LEU A 38 -14.19 4.54 4.65
CA LEU A 38 -14.90 4.70 5.92
C LEU A 38 -14.21 5.73 6.82
N LEU A 39 -12.88 5.65 6.97
CA LEU A 39 -12.10 6.61 7.75
C LEU A 39 -12.19 8.03 7.16
N GLY A 40 -12.13 8.17 5.83
CA GLY A 40 -12.33 9.45 5.16
C GLY A 40 -13.72 10.04 5.39
N SER A 41 -14.74 9.19 5.57
CA SER A 41 -16.11 9.64 5.84
C SER A 41 -16.32 10.15 7.28
N CYS A 42 -15.41 9.82 8.20
CA CYS A 42 -15.51 10.25 9.60
C CYS A 42 -15.20 11.75 9.80
N GLY A 43 -14.60 12.43 8.81
CA GLY A 43 -14.15 13.82 8.94
C GLY A 43 -12.84 13.95 9.73
N GLY A 44 -12.29 15.17 9.80
CA GLY A 44 -11.00 15.45 10.44
C GLY A 44 -9.86 15.70 9.45
N GLU A 45 -8.68 16.03 9.98
CA GLU A 45 -7.51 16.42 9.18
C GLU A 45 -6.99 15.27 8.31
N GLU A 46 -7.18 14.02 8.74
CA GLU A 46 -6.72 12.82 8.06
C GLU A 46 -7.67 12.32 6.98
N SER A 47 -8.88 12.89 6.89
CA SER A 47 -9.93 12.39 5.99
C SER A 47 -9.57 12.53 4.51
N GLU A 48 -8.99 13.68 4.14
CA GLU A 48 -8.53 13.92 2.77
C GLU A 48 -7.43 12.91 2.38
N VAL A 49 -6.46 12.69 3.26
CA VAL A 49 -5.37 11.72 3.07
C VAL A 49 -5.92 10.30 2.94
N ALA A 50 -6.93 9.93 3.74
CA ALA A 50 -7.56 8.62 3.67
C ALA A 50 -8.25 8.40 2.30
N TYR A 51 -8.98 9.40 1.80
CA TYR A 51 -9.61 9.33 0.48
C TYR A 51 -8.59 9.30 -0.66
N GLU A 52 -7.54 10.11 -0.60
CA GLU A 52 -6.47 10.10 -1.60
C GLU A 52 -5.80 8.72 -1.66
N LEU A 53 -5.50 8.13 -0.50
CA LEU A 53 -4.88 6.81 -0.42
C LEU A 53 -5.83 5.72 -0.94
N ALA A 54 -7.12 5.78 -0.59
CA ALA A 54 -8.13 4.87 -1.11
C ALA A 54 -8.19 4.92 -2.64
N GLY A 55 -8.25 6.12 -3.22
CA GLY A 55 -8.30 6.32 -4.68
C GLY A 55 -7.00 5.92 -5.39
N ALA A 56 -5.84 6.13 -4.77
CA ALA A 56 -4.56 5.68 -5.29
C ALA A 56 -4.46 4.14 -5.32
N LEU A 57 -4.94 3.47 -4.27
CA LEU A 57 -4.97 2.01 -4.21
C LEU A 57 -5.99 1.42 -5.17
N ALA A 58 -7.22 1.95 -5.20
CA ALA A 58 -8.29 1.46 -6.07
C ALA A 58 -7.88 1.44 -7.55
N ARG A 59 -7.18 2.48 -8.04
CA ARG A 59 -6.67 2.55 -9.41
C ARG A 59 -5.63 1.48 -9.76
N ARG A 60 -4.96 0.91 -8.75
CA ARG A 60 -3.94 -0.14 -8.93
C ARG A 60 -4.54 -1.54 -8.83
N LEU A 61 -5.76 -1.67 -8.33
CA LEU A 61 -6.42 -2.96 -8.18
C LEU A 61 -7.09 -3.37 -9.50
N PRO A 62 -7.02 -4.66 -9.86
CA PRO A 62 -7.81 -5.18 -10.97
C PRO A 62 -9.30 -5.00 -10.67
N ALA A 63 -10.04 -4.60 -11.70
CA ALA A 63 -11.48 -4.42 -11.64
C ALA A 63 -12.17 -5.67 -11.05
N PRO A 64 -13.29 -5.51 -10.33
CA PRO A 64 -14.10 -6.67 -9.96
C PRO A 64 -14.45 -7.45 -11.21
N ALA A 65 -14.25 -8.77 -11.16
CA ALA A 65 -14.76 -9.64 -12.20
C ALA A 65 -16.29 -9.50 -12.17
N GLU A 66 -16.86 -9.01 -13.26
CA GLU A 66 -18.30 -8.97 -13.45
C GLU A 66 -18.83 -10.40 -13.20
N SER A 67 -19.68 -10.57 -12.18
CA SER A 67 -20.31 -11.84 -11.83
C SER A 67 -21.75 -11.85 -12.31
#